data_AF-A0A3D9V0C9-F1
#
_entry.id   AF-A0A3D9V0C9-F1
#
_cell.length_a   1.000
_cell.length_b   1.000
_cell.length_c   1.000
_cell.angle_alpha   90.00
_cell.angle_beta   90.00
_cell.angle_gamma   90.00
#
_symmetry.space_group_name_H-M   'P 1'
#
loop_
_entity.id
_entity.type
_entity.pdbx_description
1 polymer ?
#
loop_
_entity_poly.entity_id
_entity_poly.type
_entity_poly.pdbx_seq_one_letter_code
_entity_poly.pdbx_strand_id
1 'polypeptide(L)'
;MQTSATRRIVPLLLAPMLLSLGLIGVGFGAAPPAHAGLCTTSPLDGTWYNSDSATQSITRTRVYCGDDTQTVCNGNICSTTYGVARYVQLWGKCYPTDCAWGSRKLTLRSDGWSTAFYDQGFATRTVWVRTESWYGRTYLRVSIWNDYRDSRTDKWTTDWFLR
;
A
#
# COMPACT_ATOMS: atom_id res chain seq x y z
N MET A 1 -56.05 -14.45 54.49
CA MET A 1 -56.87 -13.33 53.98
C MET A 1 -55.98 -12.52 53.05
N GLN A 2 -55.91 -12.90 51.77
CA GLN A 2 -56.70 -12.39 50.64
C GLN A 2 -56.49 -10.90 50.33
N THR A 3 -55.86 -10.68 49.16
CA THR A 3 -56.06 -9.62 48.16
C THR A 3 -55.82 -8.17 48.56
N SER A 4 -54.93 -7.47 47.83
CA SER A 4 -55.34 -6.83 46.57
C SER A 4 -54.14 -6.13 45.89
N ALA A 5 -53.96 -6.43 44.60
CA ALA A 5 -52.94 -5.85 43.75
C ALA A 5 -53.45 -4.53 43.15
N THR A 6 -52.74 -3.43 43.36
CA THR A 6 -53.06 -2.13 42.74
C THR A 6 -52.31 -2.01 41.41
N ARG A 7 -53.00 -2.33 40.31
CA ARG A 7 -52.58 -2.01 38.93
C ARG A 7 -52.50 -0.50 38.77
N ARG A 8 -51.31 0.04 38.47
CA ARG A 8 -51.15 1.41 38.00
C ARG A 8 -51.17 1.41 36.47
N ILE A 9 -52.20 2.06 35.93
CA ILE A 9 -52.39 2.34 34.51
C ILE A 9 -51.38 3.43 34.13
N VAL A 10 -50.45 3.12 33.23
CA VAL A 10 -49.52 4.09 32.63
C VAL A 10 -50.21 4.67 31.40
N PRO A 11 -50.42 6.00 31.31
CA PRO A 11 -51.01 6.60 30.12
C PRO A 11 -49.99 6.65 28.99
N LEU A 12 -50.40 6.11 27.85
CA LEU A 12 -49.77 6.15 26.55
C LEU A 12 -49.70 7.61 26.08
N LEU A 13 -48.52 8.24 26.12
CA LEU A 13 -48.28 9.55 25.50
C LEU A 13 -47.71 9.34 24.10
N LEU A 14 -48.52 9.67 23.09
CA LEU A 14 -48.11 9.80 21.69
C LEU A 14 -47.02 10.87 21.58
N ALA A 15 -45.84 10.47 21.12
CA ALA A 15 -44.81 11.40 20.66
C ALA A 15 -45.05 11.75 19.17
N PRO A 16 -45.13 13.05 18.80
CA PRO A 16 -45.23 13.45 17.41
C PRO A 16 -43.90 13.24 16.68
N MET A 17 -44.01 12.55 15.55
CA MET A 17 -42.97 12.20 14.60
C MET A 17 -42.44 13.47 13.90
N LEU A 18 -41.29 14.01 14.34
CA LEU A 18 -40.57 15.07 13.64
C LEU A 18 -39.67 14.42 12.57
N LEU A 19 -40.17 14.36 11.34
CA LEU A 19 -39.45 13.93 10.15
C LEU A 19 -38.45 15.02 9.74
N SER A 20 -37.27 15.05 10.35
CA SER A 20 -36.18 15.92 9.92
C SER A 20 -35.56 15.36 8.64
N LEU A 21 -35.93 15.91 7.47
CA LEU A 21 -35.16 15.79 6.23
C LEU A 21 -33.82 16.52 6.45
N GLY A 22 -32.82 15.79 6.95
CA GLY A 22 -31.44 16.25 6.94
C GLY A 22 -30.93 16.26 5.50
N LEU A 23 -30.77 17.44 4.90
CA LEU A 23 -29.96 17.59 3.69
C LEU A 23 -28.54 17.11 4.03
N ILE A 24 -28.17 15.94 3.52
CA ILE A 24 -26.79 15.49 3.49
C ILE A 24 -26.08 16.43 2.53
N GLY A 25 -25.39 17.43 3.07
CA GLY A 25 -24.46 18.27 2.32
C GLY A 25 -23.39 17.37 1.71
N VAL A 26 -23.49 17.11 0.41
CA VAL A 26 -22.42 16.49 -0.35
C VAL A 26 -21.33 17.54 -0.45
N GLY A 27 -20.38 17.52 0.50
CA GLY A 27 -19.18 18.31 0.41
C GLY A 27 -18.44 17.89 -0.85
N PHE A 28 -18.44 18.75 -1.86
CA PHE A 28 -17.53 18.65 -3.00
C PHE A 28 -16.12 18.94 -2.48
N GLY A 29 -15.49 17.94 -1.86
CA GLY A 29 -14.05 17.96 -1.65
C GLY A 29 -13.40 18.07 -3.02
N ALA A 30 -12.71 19.18 -3.29
CA ALA A 30 -11.87 19.29 -4.46
C ALA A 30 -10.91 18.08 -4.45
N ALA A 31 -11.01 17.23 -5.48
CA ALA A 31 -10.08 16.13 -5.62
C ALA A 31 -8.66 16.70 -5.66
N PRO A 32 -7.70 16.16 -4.89
CA PRO A 32 -6.34 16.63 -4.97
C PRO A 32 -5.87 16.51 -6.44
N PRO A 33 -5.17 17.53 -6.97
CA PRO A 33 -4.64 17.46 -8.32
C PRO A 33 -3.80 16.20 -8.46
N ALA A 34 -4.12 15.37 -9.45
CA ALA A 34 -3.37 14.14 -9.72
C ALA A 34 -2.17 14.48 -10.61
N HIS A 35 -0.97 14.53 -10.05
CA HIS A 35 0.25 14.86 -10.82
C HIS A 35 0.85 13.65 -11.55
N ALA A 36 0.10 12.56 -11.69
CA ALA A 36 0.53 11.36 -12.43
C ALA A 36 0.91 11.66 -13.90
N GLY A 37 0.44 12.78 -14.47
CA GLY A 37 0.87 13.27 -15.79
C GLY A 37 2.35 13.65 -15.87
N LEU A 38 3.05 13.83 -14.74
CA LEU A 38 4.50 14.07 -14.70
C LEU A 38 5.33 12.79 -14.79
N CYS A 39 4.69 11.62 -14.82
CA CYS A 39 5.37 10.34 -14.87
C CYS A 39 6.04 10.13 -16.22
N THR A 40 7.36 9.95 -16.20
CA THR A 40 8.11 9.41 -17.34
C THR A 40 7.99 7.89 -17.37
N THR A 41 8.10 7.30 -18.56
CA THR A 41 8.12 5.84 -18.71
C THR A 41 9.46 5.27 -18.23
N SER A 42 9.42 4.16 -17.49
CA SER A 42 10.60 3.37 -17.14
C SER A 42 10.42 1.91 -17.54
N PRO A 43 11.50 1.22 -17.97
CA PRO A 43 11.47 -0.22 -18.13
C PRO A 43 11.05 -1.00 -16.89
N LEU A 44 11.16 -0.40 -15.68
CA LEU A 44 10.69 -1.02 -14.44
C LEU A 44 9.16 -1.05 -14.35
N ASP A 45 8.47 -0.05 -14.91
CA ASP A 45 7.04 0.19 -14.66
C ASP A 45 6.17 -0.93 -15.22
N GLY A 46 5.41 -1.61 -14.37
CA GLY A 46 4.56 -2.74 -14.75
C GLY A 46 4.22 -3.64 -13.58
N THR A 47 3.33 -4.60 -13.84
CA THR A 47 3.11 -5.75 -12.96
C THR A 47 3.96 -6.90 -13.46
N TRP A 48 4.65 -7.55 -12.53
CA TRP A 48 5.63 -8.60 -12.78
C TRP A 48 5.29 -9.81 -11.91
N TYR A 49 5.37 -11.00 -12.48
CA TYR A 49 5.07 -12.28 -11.83
C TYR A 49 6.34 -13.12 -11.77
N ASN A 50 6.58 -13.78 -10.63
CA ASN A 50 7.77 -14.60 -10.46
C ASN A 50 7.77 -15.70 -11.53
N SER A 51 8.90 -15.87 -12.21
CA SER A 51 9.04 -16.90 -13.25
C SER A 51 8.96 -18.32 -12.67
N ASP A 52 9.26 -18.49 -11.38
CA ASP A 52 9.05 -19.73 -10.66
C ASP A 52 7.66 -19.72 -9.99
N SER A 53 6.75 -20.54 -10.51
CA SER A 53 5.39 -20.68 -9.96
C SER A 53 5.34 -21.41 -8.62
N ALA A 54 6.42 -22.12 -8.24
CA ALA A 54 6.53 -22.83 -6.96
C ALA A 54 7.23 -22.00 -5.87
N THR A 55 7.64 -20.76 -6.18
CA THR A 55 8.37 -19.89 -5.25
C THR A 55 7.67 -19.77 -3.90
N GLN A 56 8.48 -19.80 -2.83
CA GLN A 56 8.06 -19.47 -1.46
C GLN A 56 8.46 -18.03 -1.06
N SER A 57 8.95 -17.25 -2.03
CA SER A 57 9.45 -15.87 -1.85
C SER A 57 8.38 -14.86 -2.32
N ILE A 58 8.77 -13.85 -3.07
CA ILE A 58 7.89 -12.88 -3.72
C ILE A 58 7.26 -13.52 -4.96
N THR A 59 5.92 -13.55 -5.01
CA THR A 59 5.16 -14.11 -6.14
C THR A 59 4.82 -13.06 -7.19
N ARG A 60 4.61 -11.81 -6.75
CA ARG A 60 4.24 -10.68 -7.61
C ARG A 60 4.93 -9.41 -7.15
N THR A 61 5.28 -8.58 -8.11
CA THR A 61 5.81 -7.23 -7.91
C THR A 61 5.07 -6.26 -8.81
N ARG A 62 4.76 -5.06 -8.34
CA ARG A 62 4.25 -3.97 -9.18
C ARG A 62 5.15 -2.77 -8.97
N VAL A 63 5.71 -2.26 -10.06
CA VAL A 63 6.41 -0.97 -10.05
C VAL A 63 5.55 0.03 -10.81
N TYR A 64 5.35 1.20 -10.23
CA TYR A 64 4.54 2.25 -10.85
C TYR A 64 5.06 3.62 -10.46
N CYS A 65 4.89 4.57 -11.35
CA CYS A 65 5.01 5.99 -11.04
C CYS A 65 3.69 6.52 -10.48
N GLY A 66 3.75 7.34 -9.44
CA GLY A 66 2.59 7.92 -8.77
C GLY A 66 2.92 9.26 -8.14
N ASP A 67 1.87 9.94 -7.66
CA ASP A 67 2.00 11.22 -6.95
C ASP A 67 2.91 11.08 -5.73
N ASP A 68 3.76 12.08 -5.53
CA ASP A 68 4.65 12.23 -4.38
C ASP A 68 4.61 13.68 -3.91
N THR A 69 3.43 14.32 -3.99
CA THR A 69 3.23 15.68 -3.52
C THR A 69 3.43 15.72 -2.02
N GLN A 70 4.34 16.59 -1.56
CA GLN A 70 4.65 16.75 -0.16
C GLN A 70 4.19 18.14 0.29
N THR A 71 3.36 18.20 1.33
CA THR A 71 3.03 19.44 2.02
C THR A 71 3.73 19.45 3.37
N VAL A 72 4.61 20.41 3.58
CA VAL A 72 5.32 20.62 4.85
C VAL A 72 4.84 21.90 5.47
N CYS A 73 4.40 21.82 6.73
CA CYS A 73 3.96 22.99 7.51
C CYS A 73 4.95 23.30 8.62
N ASN A 74 5.29 24.57 8.78
CA ASN A 74 6.00 25.12 9.92
C ASN A 74 5.06 26.11 10.63
N GLY A 75 4.48 25.68 11.75
CA GLY A 75 3.37 26.39 12.39
C GLY A 75 2.18 26.51 11.42
N ASN A 76 1.74 27.75 11.18
CA ASN A 76 0.62 28.04 10.29
C ASN A 76 1.03 28.26 8.82
N ILE A 77 2.32 28.18 8.49
CA ILE A 77 2.81 28.37 7.12
C ILE A 77 3.06 27.00 6.52
N CYS A 78 2.30 26.66 5.47
CA CYS A 78 2.47 25.42 4.72
C CYS A 78 3.03 25.70 3.32
N SER A 79 3.98 24.87 2.89
CA SER A 79 4.51 24.86 1.54
C SER A 79 4.28 23.49 0.91
N THR A 80 3.76 23.48 -0.32
CA THR A 80 3.50 22.25 -1.08
C THR A 80 4.48 22.15 -2.23
N THR A 81 5.21 21.03 -2.27
CA THR A 81 6.06 20.64 -3.40
C THR A 81 5.35 19.55 -4.18
N TYR A 82 5.01 19.84 -5.44
CA TYR A 82 4.38 18.89 -6.35
C TYR A 82 5.43 18.02 -7.03
N GLY A 83 5.16 16.72 -7.12
CA GLY A 83 6.11 15.79 -7.71
C GLY A 83 5.52 14.41 -7.92
N VAL A 84 6.31 13.57 -8.59
CA VAL A 84 6.04 12.14 -8.77
C VAL A 84 7.24 11.34 -8.36
N ALA A 85 6.99 10.12 -7.88
CA ALA A 85 8.02 9.14 -7.59
C ALA A 85 7.62 7.76 -8.11
N ARG A 86 8.60 6.88 -8.26
CA ARG A 86 8.31 5.45 -8.47
C ARG A 86 8.18 4.74 -7.14
N TYR A 87 7.26 3.79 -7.12
CA TYR A 87 6.98 2.95 -5.99
C TYR A 87 7.07 1.49 -6.42
N VAL A 88 7.49 0.64 -5.51
CA VAL A 88 7.42 -0.82 -5.64
C VAL A 88 6.43 -1.36 -4.63
N GLN A 89 5.56 -2.26 -5.06
CA GLN A 89 4.65 -3.03 -4.23
C GLN A 89 4.97 -4.50 -4.41
N LEU A 90 5.13 -5.22 -3.31
CA LEU A 90 5.50 -6.63 -3.31
C LEU A 90 4.38 -7.48 -2.71
N TRP A 91 4.23 -8.69 -3.22
CA TRP A 91 3.39 -9.74 -2.64
C TRP A 91 4.25 -10.97 -2.39
N GLY A 92 4.32 -11.37 -1.12
CA GLY A 92 5.00 -12.59 -0.71
C GLY A 92 4.04 -13.78 -0.71
N LYS A 93 4.57 -14.99 -0.95
CA LYS A 93 3.81 -16.23 -0.86
C LYS A 93 3.21 -16.36 0.54
N CYS A 94 1.89 -16.54 0.59
CA CYS A 94 1.12 -16.80 1.79
C CYS A 94 -0.05 -17.73 1.48
N TYR A 95 -0.68 -18.28 2.53
CA TYR A 95 -1.88 -19.10 2.40
C TYR A 95 -3.07 -18.43 3.09
N PRO A 96 -4.29 -18.43 2.49
CA PRO A 96 -4.65 -18.98 1.17
C PRO A 96 -4.30 -18.06 -0.01
N THR A 97 -3.95 -16.81 0.27
CA THR A 97 -3.66 -15.79 -0.73
C THR A 97 -2.37 -15.08 -0.39
N ASP A 98 -1.66 -14.60 -1.40
CA ASP A 98 -0.41 -13.87 -1.22
C ASP A 98 -0.56 -12.63 -0.33
N CYS A 99 0.40 -12.41 0.57
CA CYS A 99 0.40 -11.28 1.48
C CYS A 99 1.01 -10.05 0.80
N ALA A 100 0.26 -8.94 0.76
CA ALA A 100 0.81 -7.66 0.34
C ALA A 100 1.79 -7.13 1.41
N TRP A 101 3.00 -6.77 0.98
CA TRP A 101 3.98 -6.08 1.85
C TRP A 101 3.76 -4.57 1.88
N GLY A 102 2.86 -4.07 1.03
CA GLY A 102 2.60 -2.65 0.82
C GLY A 102 3.54 -2.01 -0.21
N SER A 103 3.26 -0.75 -0.51
CA SER A 103 4.05 0.05 -1.45
C SER A 103 5.15 0.83 -0.71
N ARG A 104 6.32 0.94 -1.34
CA ARG A 104 7.43 1.75 -0.86
C ARG A 104 8.02 2.56 -2.01
N LYS A 105 8.42 3.80 -1.72
CA LYS A 105 9.10 4.66 -2.68
C LYS A 105 10.44 4.02 -3.05
N LEU A 106 10.76 4.02 -4.34
CA LEU A 106 12.04 3.58 -4.86
C LEU A 106 13.04 4.73 -4.84
N THR A 107 14.23 4.45 -4.33
CA THR A 107 15.40 5.32 -4.43
C THR A 107 16.28 4.82 -5.57
N LEU A 108 16.43 5.64 -6.62
CA LEU A 108 17.32 5.36 -7.73
C LEU A 108 18.78 5.44 -7.26
N ARG A 109 19.59 4.48 -7.72
CA ARG A 109 21.03 4.44 -7.47
C ARG A 109 21.78 4.66 -8.79
N SER A 110 23.02 5.13 -8.67
CA SER A 110 23.90 5.39 -9.82
C SER A 110 24.35 4.12 -10.56
N ASP A 111 24.25 2.96 -9.92
CA ASP A 111 24.62 1.64 -10.46
C ASP A 111 23.48 0.99 -11.28
N GLY A 112 22.40 1.73 -11.56
CA GLY A 112 21.24 1.27 -12.32
C GLY A 112 20.22 0.48 -11.49
N TRP A 113 20.49 0.23 -10.20
CA TRP A 113 19.51 -0.35 -9.30
C TRP A 113 18.55 0.71 -8.76
N SER A 114 17.35 0.29 -8.41
CA SER A 114 16.47 1.04 -7.52
C SER A 114 16.25 0.26 -6.24
N THR A 115 16.16 0.96 -5.12
CA THR A 115 16.04 0.32 -3.80
C THR A 115 14.81 0.76 -3.03
N ALA A 116 14.24 -0.14 -2.23
CA ALA A 116 13.20 0.15 -1.28
C ALA A 116 13.47 -0.55 0.06
N PHE A 117 12.98 0.02 1.15
CA PHE A 117 13.14 -0.52 2.48
C PHE A 117 11.80 -0.89 3.10
N TYR A 118 11.74 -2.08 3.71
CA TYR A 118 10.59 -2.61 4.42
C TYR A 118 11.01 -3.02 5.83
N ASP A 119 10.31 -2.51 6.84
CA ASP A 119 10.38 -3.03 8.20
C ASP A 119 9.09 -3.83 8.46
N GLN A 120 9.22 -5.12 8.75
CA GLN A 120 8.10 -6.00 9.06
C GLN A 120 8.10 -6.49 10.51
N GLY A 121 8.78 -5.76 11.40
CA GLY A 121 8.86 -6.07 12.82
C GLY A 121 9.88 -7.18 13.12
N PHE A 122 9.75 -8.35 12.51
CA PHE A 122 10.66 -9.49 12.72
C PHE A 122 11.92 -9.46 11.84
N ALA A 123 11.88 -8.67 10.76
CA ALA A 123 13.00 -8.50 9.85
C ALA A 123 12.94 -7.11 9.21
N THR A 124 14.12 -6.56 8.94
CA THR A 124 14.29 -5.48 7.98
C THR A 124 14.62 -6.11 6.63
N ARG A 125 14.10 -5.50 5.56
CA ARG A 125 14.35 -5.94 4.20
C ARG A 125 14.69 -4.77 3.33
N THR A 126 15.87 -4.85 2.75
CA THR A 126 16.24 -3.98 1.66
C THR A 126 15.95 -4.75 0.37
N VAL A 127 15.28 -4.09 -0.56
CA VAL A 127 14.84 -4.64 -1.84
C VAL A 127 15.57 -3.88 -2.92
N TRP A 128 16.20 -4.59 -3.84
CA TRP A 128 16.86 -4.07 -5.02
C TRP A 128 16.12 -4.57 -6.25
N VAL A 129 15.73 -3.64 -7.11
CA VAL A 129 15.07 -3.95 -8.38
C VAL A 129 15.83 -3.35 -9.55
N ARG A 130 15.95 -4.12 -10.62
CA ARG A 130 16.45 -3.66 -11.92
C ARG A 130 15.83 -4.49 -13.03
N THR A 131 15.68 -3.91 -14.21
CA THR A 131 15.36 -4.70 -15.40
C THR A 131 16.62 -5.24 -16.05
N GLU A 132 16.55 -6.46 -16.55
CA GLU A 132 17.59 -7.08 -17.38
C GLU A 132 16.94 -7.63 -18.65
N SER A 133 17.66 -7.58 -19.77
CA SER A 133 17.15 -8.05 -21.06
C SER A 133 18.02 -9.17 -21.59
N TRP A 134 17.43 -10.34 -21.84
CA TRP A 134 18.11 -11.49 -22.42
C TRP A 134 17.22 -12.16 -23.46
N TYR A 135 17.82 -12.59 -24.57
CA TYR A 135 17.11 -13.31 -25.64
C TYR A 135 15.82 -12.61 -26.11
N GLY A 136 15.84 -11.27 -26.17
CA GLY A 136 14.69 -10.46 -26.58
C GLY A 136 13.56 -10.34 -25.56
N ARG A 137 13.77 -10.81 -24.32
CA ARG A 137 12.80 -10.71 -23.21
C ARG A 137 13.35 -9.83 -22.10
N THR A 138 12.51 -8.96 -21.56
CA THR A 138 12.82 -8.17 -20.37
C THR A 138 12.35 -8.91 -19.12
N TYR A 139 13.26 -9.05 -18.17
CA TYR A 139 13.04 -9.60 -16.85
C TYR A 139 13.17 -8.49 -15.82
N LEU A 140 12.40 -8.59 -14.74
CA LEU A 140 12.69 -7.82 -13.54
C LEU A 140 13.48 -8.74 -12.59
N ARG A 141 14.68 -8.31 -12.22
CA ARG A 141 15.42 -8.91 -11.11
C ARG A 141 14.98 -8.25 -9.82
N VAL A 142 14.55 -9.04 -8.85
CA VAL A 142 14.31 -8.57 -7.48
C VAL A 142 15.27 -9.31 -6.57
N SER A 143 16.19 -8.59 -5.93
CA SER A 143 17.10 -9.11 -4.92
C SER A 143 16.74 -8.53 -3.56
N ILE A 144 16.70 -9.36 -2.52
CA ILE A 144 16.26 -8.97 -1.19
C ILE A 144 17.31 -9.44 -0.19
N TRP A 145 17.85 -8.50 0.59
CA TRP A 145 18.62 -8.77 1.78
C TRP A 145 17.65 -8.81 2.95
N ASN A 146 17.61 -9.95 3.63
CA ASN A 146 16.80 -10.14 4.82
C ASN A 146 17.73 -10.08 6.02
N ASP A 147 17.51 -9.10 6.88
CA ASP A 147 18.18 -8.95 8.16
C ASP A 147 17.15 -9.28 9.26
N TYR A 148 17.29 -10.45 9.87
CA TYR A 148 16.34 -11.02 10.82
C TYR A 148 16.69 -10.60 12.24
N ARG A 149 15.66 -10.21 12.99
CA ARG A 149 15.81 -9.84 14.41
C ARG A 149 15.66 -11.04 15.36
N ASP A 150 15.50 -12.24 14.81
CA ASP A 150 15.35 -13.50 15.56
C ASP A 150 16.50 -14.47 15.27
N SER A 151 16.32 -15.76 15.58
CA SER A 151 17.39 -16.77 15.44
C SER A 151 17.67 -17.18 13.99
N ARG A 152 16.97 -16.63 13.00
CA ARG A 152 17.22 -16.93 11.59
C ARG A 152 18.48 -16.22 11.12
N THR A 153 19.24 -16.88 10.27
CA THR A 153 20.41 -16.27 9.62
C THR A 153 19.95 -15.31 8.52
N ASP A 154 20.59 -14.13 8.50
CA ASP A 154 20.45 -13.17 7.42
C ASP A 154 20.80 -13.79 6.08
N LYS A 155 20.05 -13.40 5.04
CA LYS A 155 20.25 -13.97 3.72
C LYS A 155 19.82 -13.08 2.58
N TRP A 156 20.51 -13.29 1.46
CA TRP A 156 20.04 -12.85 0.16
C TRP A 156 18.99 -13.81 -0.40
N THR A 157 18.01 -13.25 -1.11
CA THR A 157 17.12 -13.98 -2.01
C THR A 157 17.09 -13.21 -3.32
N THR A 158 17.23 -13.91 -4.44
CA THR A 158 17.14 -13.30 -5.77
C THR A 158 16.13 -14.06 -6.59
N ASP A 159 15.14 -13.34 -7.09
CA ASP A 159 14.05 -13.87 -7.89
C ASP A 159 13.99 -13.10 -9.23
N TRP A 160 13.51 -13.79 -10.26
CA TRP A 160 13.34 -13.25 -11.61
C TRP A 160 11.86 -13.22 -11.96
N PHE A 161 11.43 -12.16 -12.61
CA PHE A 161 10.02 -11.94 -12.93
C PHE A 161 9.83 -11.59 -14.39
N LEU A 162 8.67 -11.98 -14.90
CA LEU A 162 8.16 -11.68 -16.24
C LEU A 162 6.90 -10.82 -16.15
N ARG A 163 6.60 -10.05 -17.19
CA ARG A 163 5.34 -9.32 -17.30
C ARG A 163 4.22 -10.20 -17.82
#